data_AF-A0A1R0L1I9-F1
#
_entry.id   AF-A0A1R0L1I9-F1
#
_cell.length_a   1.000
_cell.length_b   1.000
_cell.length_c   1.000
_cell.angle_alpha   90.00
_cell.angle_beta   90.00
_cell.angle_gamma   90.00
#
_symmetry.space_group_name_H-M   'P 1'
#
loop_
_entity.id
_entity.type
_entity.pdbx_description
1 polymer ?
#
loop_
_entity_poly.entity_id
_entity_poly.type
_entity_poly.pdbx_seq_one_letter_code
_entity_poly.pdbx_strand_id
1 'polypeptide(L)'
;MAQTSTTTGENTPAWPSRAWFRRPSTWTWSGFGLVLVVYADLGWRRRWMSDDGLIVLRTVRQILAGNGPVFNIGERVETNTSPLWTAILSVLGLIPGVPLEWISVVTGLVFSVAGLFFGLDGARRLYQPLAFHGLAPAGALMVCALPPFRDFATSGLETGLITLWLGGTWWLLVRRTSTVDGPRTWPVALVAGLGPLVRPDLALFSGVALVALLVLVRPGRRGALGLLAVAAALPLAYQVFRMGYYGLLTPNTALVKEASEANWARGLAYLVDLVQPYWLWLPLLVLAVATTVFASTVDKTFLVLTAVPIVGAVLLSLYAIRVGGDFMHGRMLLPALFCLLLPVLALPLTRATTVLLLVVGVWAIVAAGSLRPPYSAAPRAVGVTDERAFWSRSTGHEHPVLAEDYADHPSMPATLDAIRAVEEPAVLIQDYSTRRWYAYPTDRPYVTVAADSMGALGLLIPLETRLRDGYGLANPFAAHSTSLPNGRAGHQKWLPPVWELANAARLPIAEGGPVRAEDVAAARLALSCPEIVAIDASVRDPLTAGRFADNLIGSFTRGSVRFPRVASVPVACG
;
A
#
# COMPACT_ATOMS: atom_id res chain seq x y z
N MET A 1 -57.94 47.34 -5.15
CA MET A 1 -56.71 46.79 -5.77
C MET A 1 -55.68 46.59 -4.68
N ALA A 2 -55.48 45.35 -4.23
CA ALA A 2 -54.27 44.92 -3.53
C ALA A 2 -54.23 43.40 -3.62
N GLN A 3 -53.40 42.90 -4.55
CA GLN A 3 -53.11 41.48 -4.73
C GLN A 3 -52.26 40.99 -3.56
N THR A 4 -52.74 39.98 -2.85
CA THR A 4 -51.93 39.13 -1.98
C THR A 4 -51.28 38.05 -2.83
N SER A 5 -50.00 38.21 -3.15
CA SER A 5 -49.17 37.17 -3.76
C SER A 5 -48.77 36.16 -2.69
N THR A 6 -49.29 34.94 -2.81
CA THR A 6 -48.80 33.75 -2.11
C THR A 6 -47.61 33.18 -2.88
N THR A 7 -46.39 33.53 -2.46
CA THR A 7 -45.19 32.75 -2.79
C THR A 7 -44.95 31.73 -1.68
N THR A 8 -45.52 30.54 -1.84
CA THR A 8 -45.16 29.35 -1.10
C THR A 8 -43.77 28.90 -1.54
N GLY A 9 -42.74 29.45 -0.90
CA GLY A 9 -41.40 28.87 -0.94
C GLY A 9 -41.43 27.50 -0.28
N GLU A 10 -41.06 26.47 -1.02
CA GLU A 10 -40.73 25.13 -0.51
C GLU A 10 -39.70 25.26 0.61
N ASN A 11 -40.17 25.20 1.85
CA ASN A 11 -39.32 24.97 3.01
C ASN A 11 -38.83 23.50 2.95
N THR A 12 -37.75 23.23 2.22
CA THR A 12 -36.92 22.07 2.54
C THR A 12 -36.54 22.19 4.02
N PRO A 13 -36.86 21.22 4.88
CA PRO A 13 -36.50 21.31 6.29
C PRO A 13 -34.98 21.43 6.38
N ALA A 14 -34.51 22.55 6.92
CA ALA A 14 -33.14 22.68 7.36
C ALA A 14 -32.87 21.57 8.38
N TRP A 15 -31.75 20.86 8.21
CA TRP A 15 -31.21 19.93 9.20
C TRP A 15 -31.48 20.45 10.61
N PRO A 16 -32.25 19.73 11.45
CA PRO A 16 -32.89 20.34 12.61
C PRO A 16 -31.86 21.04 13.49
N SER A 17 -32.24 22.25 13.94
CA SER A 17 -31.49 23.05 14.89
C SER A 17 -31.10 22.18 16.09
N ARG A 18 -29.79 22.01 16.20
CA ARG A 18 -29.10 21.05 17.04
C ARG A 18 -29.28 21.41 18.51
N ALA A 19 -30.19 20.75 19.21
CA ALA A 19 -30.13 20.69 20.66
C ALA A 19 -28.82 19.98 21.05
N TRP A 20 -27.84 20.78 21.48
CA TRP A 20 -26.47 20.43 21.85
C TRP A 20 -26.33 19.34 22.93
N PHE A 21 -27.42 18.84 23.54
CA PHE A 21 -27.36 17.93 24.69
C PHE A 21 -27.92 16.54 24.41
N ARG A 22 -27.14 15.71 23.71
CA ARG A 22 -26.87 14.33 24.16
C ARG A 22 -25.39 14.06 23.90
N ARG A 23 -24.56 14.28 24.92
CA ARG A 23 -23.20 13.72 24.93
C ARG A 23 -23.33 12.23 24.60
N PRO A 24 -22.46 11.65 23.77
CA PRO A 24 -22.46 10.21 23.59
C PRO A 24 -22.46 9.56 24.98
N SER A 25 -23.31 8.55 25.18
CA SER A 25 -23.36 7.89 26.48
C SER A 25 -21.95 7.42 26.86
N THR A 26 -21.60 7.48 28.14
CA THR A 26 -20.33 6.94 28.67
C THR A 26 -20.07 5.53 28.13
N TRP A 27 -21.12 4.72 28.03
CA TRP A 27 -21.14 3.40 27.39
C TRP A 27 -20.62 3.37 25.94
N THR A 28 -20.96 4.35 25.11
CA THR A 28 -20.47 4.41 23.72
C THR A 28 -18.95 4.58 23.70
N TRP A 29 -18.41 5.51 24.50
CA TRP A 29 -16.98 5.74 24.59
C TRP A 29 -16.23 4.59 25.26
N SER A 30 -16.81 3.96 26.28
CA SER A 30 -16.26 2.73 26.88
C SER A 30 -16.20 1.60 25.86
N GLY A 31 -17.25 1.40 25.06
CA GLY A 31 -17.28 0.39 23.99
C GLY A 31 -16.25 0.67 22.89
N PHE A 32 -16.10 1.93 22.48
CA PHE A 32 -15.07 2.33 21.51
C PHE A 32 -13.67 2.12 22.08
N GLY A 33 -13.41 2.57 23.30
CA GLY A 33 -12.14 2.40 23.98
C GLY A 33 -11.76 0.92 24.11
N LEU A 34 -12.71 0.07 24.52
CA LEU A 34 -12.49 -1.37 24.60
C LEU A 34 -12.11 -1.97 23.25
N VAL A 35 -12.85 -1.65 22.18
CA VAL A 35 -12.57 -2.18 20.83
C VAL A 35 -11.23 -1.70 20.30
N LEU A 36 -10.84 -0.45 20.57
CA LEU A 36 -9.53 0.07 20.17
C LEU A 36 -8.39 -0.63 20.91
N VAL A 37 -8.54 -0.86 22.22
CA VAL A 37 -7.57 -1.62 23.04
C VAL A 37 -7.47 -3.06 22.55
N VAL A 38 -8.61 -3.72 22.28
CA VAL A 38 -8.64 -5.08 21.74
C VAL A 38 -7.96 -5.14 20.37
N TYR A 39 -8.22 -4.18 19.48
CA TYR A 39 -7.55 -4.15 18.18
C TYR A 39 -6.04 -3.94 18.31
N ALA A 40 -5.61 -3.04 19.20
CA ALA A 40 -4.21 -2.81 19.47
C ALA A 40 -3.51 -4.06 20.01
N ASP A 41 -4.10 -4.75 21.00
CA ASP A 41 -3.59 -6.00 21.56
C ASP A 41 -3.53 -7.11 20.51
N LEU A 42 -4.61 -7.32 19.74
CA LEU A 42 -4.66 -8.35 18.69
C LEU A 42 -3.65 -8.10 17.57
N GLY A 43 -3.44 -6.84 17.17
CA GLY A 43 -2.41 -6.46 16.21
C GLY A 43 -1.00 -6.66 16.78
N TRP A 44 -0.76 -6.25 18.03
CA TRP A 44 0.53 -6.36 18.71
C TRP A 44 0.97 -7.82 18.93
N ARG A 45 0.04 -8.69 19.34
CA ARG A 45 0.26 -10.14 19.43
C ARG A 45 0.55 -10.80 18.09
N ARG A 46 0.39 -10.08 16.99
CA ARG A 46 0.70 -10.54 15.64
C ARG A 46 1.77 -9.69 14.96
N ARG A 47 2.52 -8.89 15.74
CA ARG A 47 3.61 -8.05 15.20
C ARG A 47 4.61 -8.85 14.36
N TRP A 48 5.01 -8.24 13.27
CA TRP A 48 5.97 -8.75 12.29
C TRP A 48 6.32 -7.62 11.32
N MET A 49 7.46 -7.72 10.64
CA MET A 49 7.76 -6.95 9.43
C MET A 49 7.47 -7.81 8.21
N SER A 50 7.04 -7.24 7.10
CA SER A 50 7.08 -7.93 5.80
C SER A 50 8.45 -7.69 5.15
N ASP A 51 8.91 -8.60 4.29
CA ASP A 51 10.10 -8.36 3.47
C ASP A 51 9.91 -7.11 2.59
N ASP A 52 8.72 -6.92 2.00
CA ASP A 52 8.37 -5.69 1.28
C ASP A 52 8.47 -4.44 2.18
N GLY A 53 8.14 -4.58 3.48
CA GLY A 53 8.24 -3.49 4.46
C GLY A 53 9.69 -3.10 4.74
N LEU A 54 10.62 -4.06 4.74
CA LEU A 54 12.05 -3.82 4.93
C LEU A 54 12.68 -3.12 3.70
N ILE A 55 12.15 -3.31 2.49
CA ILE A 55 12.60 -2.57 1.29
C ILE A 55 12.52 -1.06 1.52
N VAL A 56 11.42 -0.59 2.11
CA VAL A 56 11.22 0.83 2.44
C VAL A 56 12.29 1.34 3.38
N LEU A 57 12.68 0.53 4.38
CA LEU A 57 13.67 0.91 5.39
C LEU A 57 15.07 1.03 4.82
N ARG A 58 15.45 0.24 3.81
CA ARG A 58 16.73 0.45 3.11
C ARG A 58 16.75 1.83 2.43
N THR A 59 15.68 2.22 1.75
CA THR A 59 15.57 3.56 1.16
C THR A 59 15.62 4.66 2.23
N VAL A 60 14.99 4.45 3.39
CA VAL A 60 15.08 5.38 4.53
C VAL A 60 16.53 5.51 5.03
N ARG A 61 17.27 4.39 5.17
CA ARG A 61 18.69 4.43 5.54
C ARG A 61 19.52 5.20 4.52
N GLN A 62 19.25 5.08 3.22
CA GLN A 62 19.93 5.85 2.18
C GLN A 62 19.62 7.35 2.27
N ILE A 63 18.38 7.74 2.56
CA ILE A 63 17.99 9.13 2.81
C ILE A 63 18.76 9.69 4.01
N LEU A 64 18.76 8.95 5.13
CA LEU A 64 19.43 9.36 6.37
C LEU A 64 20.97 9.42 6.22
N ALA A 65 21.54 8.58 5.35
CA ALA A 65 22.96 8.62 4.99
C ALA A 65 23.32 9.73 3.98
N GLY A 66 22.34 10.50 3.47
CA GLY A 66 22.57 11.58 2.51
C GLY A 66 22.70 11.15 1.05
N ASN A 67 22.43 9.88 0.74
CA ASN A 67 22.50 9.34 -0.63
C ASN A 67 21.23 9.64 -1.46
N GLY A 68 20.20 10.20 -0.84
CA GLY A 68 18.91 10.52 -1.46
C GLY A 68 17.90 9.37 -1.40
N PRO A 69 16.71 9.54 -1.98
CA PRO A 69 15.62 8.56 -1.93
C PRO A 69 15.82 7.44 -2.94
N VAL A 70 16.90 6.68 -2.77
CA VAL A 70 17.29 5.57 -3.64
C VAL A 70 17.44 4.29 -2.83
N PHE A 71 17.30 3.14 -3.47
CA PHE A 71 17.58 1.84 -2.84
C PHE A 71 19.07 1.46 -2.98
N ASN A 72 19.63 1.73 -4.16
CA ASN A 72 21.04 1.55 -4.50
C ASN A 72 21.71 2.90 -4.77
N ILE A 73 22.91 3.11 -4.22
CA ILE A 73 23.66 4.35 -4.44
C ILE A 73 23.96 4.53 -5.93
N GLY A 74 23.61 5.70 -6.46
CA GLY A 74 23.81 6.07 -7.87
C GLY A 74 22.78 5.48 -8.83
N GLU A 75 21.68 4.89 -8.34
CA GLU A 75 20.57 4.42 -9.16
C GLU A 75 19.26 5.07 -8.70
N ARG A 76 18.76 6.05 -9.47
CA ARG A 76 17.48 6.71 -9.19
C ARG A 76 16.30 5.84 -9.61
N VAL A 77 16.07 4.77 -8.85
CA VAL A 77 14.91 3.87 -8.99
C VAL A 77 13.97 4.05 -7.80
N GLU A 78 12.71 4.35 -8.07
CA GLU A 78 11.68 4.48 -7.03
C GLU A 78 11.14 3.10 -6.63
N THR A 79 11.80 2.48 -5.66
CA THR A 79 11.41 1.16 -5.13
C THR A 79 10.19 1.20 -4.20
N ASN A 80 9.79 2.39 -3.76
CA ASN A 80 8.72 2.58 -2.79
C ASN A 80 7.45 3.09 -3.48
N THR A 81 6.33 2.38 -3.27
CA THR A 81 5.02 2.79 -3.82
C THR A 81 4.39 3.96 -3.04
N SER A 82 4.73 4.07 -1.76
CA SER A 82 4.10 4.96 -0.77
C SER A 82 5.08 6.04 -0.30
N PRO A 83 5.20 7.17 -1.03
CA PRO A 83 6.18 8.20 -0.70
C PRO A 83 5.90 8.88 0.64
N LEU A 84 4.64 9.05 1.04
CA LEU A 84 4.31 9.64 2.34
C LEU A 84 4.71 8.71 3.49
N TRP A 85 4.56 7.39 3.33
CA TRP A 85 5.03 6.42 4.31
C TRP A 85 6.55 6.47 4.47
N THR A 86 7.27 6.48 3.34
CA THR A 86 8.74 6.62 3.32
C THR A 86 9.18 7.93 4.01
N ALA A 87 8.51 9.05 3.72
CA ALA A 87 8.84 10.34 4.31
C ALA A 87 8.60 10.36 5.83
N ILE A 88 7.48 9.81 6.30
CA ILE A 88 7.18 9.69 7.74
C ILE A 88 8.25 8.86 8.44
N LEU A 89 8.60 7.69 7.89
CA LEU A 89 9.64 6.85 8.47
C LEU A 89 11.03 7.49 8.41
N SER A 90 11.32 8.30 7.39
CA SER A 90 12.57 9.06 7.32
C SER A 90 12.67 10.12 8.42
N VAL A 91 11.56 10.82 8.71
CA VAL A 91 11.51 11.80 9.80
C VAL A 91 11.60 11.11 11.17
N LEU A 92 10.83 10.04 11.38
CA LEU A 92 10.87 9.30 12.64
C LEU A 92 12.20 8.56 12.86
N GLY A 93 12.86 8.14 11.77
CA GLY A 93 14.19 7.53 11.81
C GLY A 93 15.31 8.44 12.31
N LEU A 94 15.04 9.74 12.48
CA LEU A 94 15.95 10.67 13.17
C LEU A 94 15.98 10.45 14.69
N ILE A 95 15.06 9.65 15.25
CA ILE A 95 15.06 9.32 16.68
C ILE A 95 16.27 8.40 16.97
N PRO A 96 17.24 8.85 17.78
CA PRO A 96 18.47 8.11 17.98
C PRO A 96 18.23 6.83 18.80
N GLY A 97 18.92 5.75 18.44
CA GLY A 97 18.96 4.51 19.20
C GLY A 97 17.75 3.59 19.06
N VAL A 98 16.77 3.94 18.22
CA VAL A 98 15.61 3.07 17.94
C VAL A 98 15.74 2.47 16.54
N PRO A 99 15.71 1.12 16.40
CA PRO A 99 15.73 0.47 15.09
C PRO A 99 14.54 0.91 14.23
N LEU A 100 14.78 1.15 12.94
CA LEU A 100 13.76 1.60 11.99
C LEU A 100 12.60 0.60 11.85
N GLU A 101 12.89 -0.67 12.03
CA GLU A 101 11.95 -1.79 12.05
C GLU A 101 10.90 -1.59 13.15
N TRP A 102 11.35 -1.26 14.36
CA TRP A 102 10.45 -0.98 15.48
C TRP A 102 9.67 0.32 15.29
N ILE A 103 10.31 1.36 14.75
CA ILE A 103 9.61 2.61 14.37
C ILE A 103 8.48 2.29 13.40
N SER A 104 8.74 1.47 12.38
CA SER A 104 7.78 1.08 11.36
C SER A 104 6.60 0.29 11.93
N VAL A 105 6.89 -0.77 12.71
CA VAL A 105 5.88 -1.63 13.37
C VAL A 105 4.97 -0.80 14.30
N VAL A 106 5.55 0.01 15.18
CA VAL A 106 4.79 0.80 16.16
C VAL A 106 3.99 1.89 15.47
N THR A 107 4.58 2.60 14.50
CA THR A 107 3.86 3.64 13.75
C THR A 107 2.70 3.05 12.96
N GLY A 108 2.90 1.90 12.32
CA GLY A 108 1.84 1.16 11.62
C GLY A 108 0.67 0.82 12.54
N LEU A 109 0.96 0.33 13.75
CA LEU A 109 -0.07 -0.03 14.73
C LEU A 109 -0.82 1.20 15.22
N VAL A 110 -0.09 2.25 15.60
CA VAL A 110 -0.68 3.52 16.06
C VAL A 110 -1.59 4.11 14.99
N PHE A 111 -1.16 4.14 13.72
CA PHE A 111 -1.98 4.65 12.62
C PHE A 111 -3.19 3.77 12.34
N SER A 112 -3.05 2.44 12.44
CA SER A 112 -4.18 1.51 12.28
C SER A 112 -5.26 1.74 13.35
N VAL A 113 -4.85 1.86 14.63
CA VAL A 113 -5.75 2.14 15.76
C VAL A 113 -6.37 3.53 15.63
N ALA A 114 -5.58 4.55 15.28
CA ALA A 114 -6.07 5.91 15.06
C ALA A 114 -7.08 5.97 13.90
N GLY A 115 -6.83 5.24 12.80
CA GLY A 115 -7.77 5.14 11.69
C GLY A 115 -9.10 4.51 12.08
N LEU A 116 -9.07 3.42 12.85
CA LEU A 116 -10.27 2.82 13.42
C LEU A 116 -11.01 3.80 14.36
N PHE A 117 -10.28 4.54 15.20
CA PHE A 117 -10.85 5.58 16.06
C PHE A 117 -11.57 6.67 15.25
N PHE A 118 -10.93 7.21 14.21
CA PHE A 118 -11.55 8.23 13.36
C PHE A 118 -12.77 7.68 12.62
N GLY A 119 -12.73 6.42 12.18
CA GLY A 119 -13.89 5.73 11.62
C GLY A 119 -15.05 5.61 12.64
N LEU A 120 -14.77 5.19 13.88
CA LEU A 120 -15.77 5.10 14.95
C LEU A 120 -16.36 6.47 15.31
N ASP A 121 -15.53 7.51 15.47
CA ASP A 121 -16.01 8.87 15.73
C ASP A 121 -16.76 9.46 14.54
N GLY A 122 -16.36 9.10 13.32
CA GLY A 122 -17.05 9.46 12.08
C GLY A 122 -18.47 8.89 12.03
N ALA A 123 -18.62 7.59 12.30
CA ALA A 123 -19.92 6.94 12.40
C ALA A 123 -20.77 7.55 13.53
N ARG A 124 -20.18 7.79 14.70
CA ARG A 124 -20.85 8.46 15.82
C ARG A 124 -21.41 9.83 15.42
N ARG A 125 -20.63 10.65 14.70
CA ARG A 125 -21.07 11.97 14.21
C ARG A 125 -22.11 11.86 13.10
N LEU A 126 -22.01 10.86 12.24
CA LEU A 126 -22.99 10.58 11.18
C LEU A 126 -24.38 10.30 11.79
N TYR A 127 -24.46 9.46 12.83
CA TYR A 127 -25.73 9.09 13.48
C TYR A 127 -26.17 10.03 14.61
N GLN A 128 -25.31 10.94 15.08
CA GLN A 128 -25.64 11.92 16.13
C GLN A 128 -26.98 12.67 15.91
N PRO A 129 -27.33 13.12 14.69
CA PRO A 129 -28.57 13.87 14.44
C PRO A 129 -29.85 13.08 14.73
N LEU A 130 -29.77 11.75 14.74
CA LEU A 130 -30.89 10.86 14.98
C LEU A 130 -31.18 10.64 16.48
N ALA A 131 -30.44 11.33 17.37
CA ALA A 131 -30.69 11.44 18.82
C ALA A 131 -30.73 10.12 19.63
N PHE A 132 -30.08 9.06 19.12
CA PHE A 132 -30.00 7.77 19.80
C PHE A 132 -29.23 7.81 21.14
N HIS A 133 -29.56 6.88 22.03
CA HIS A 133 -29.02 6.81 23.40
C HIS A 133 -27.60 6.20 23.48
N GLY A 134 -27.18 5.45 22.47
CA GLY A 134 -25.84 4.85 22.43
C GLY A 134 -25.56 4.17 21.10
N LEU A 135 -24.28 4.01 20.79
CA LEU A 135 -23.81 3.25 19.63
C LEU A 135 -22.96 2.07 20.08
N ALA A 136 -23.06 0.97 19.35
CA ALA A 136 -22.22 -0.22 19.52
C ALA A 136 -21.23 -0.35 18.36
N PRO A 137 -19.99 -0.82 18.61
CA PRO A 137 -18.91 -0.89 17.64
C PRO A 137 -19.07 -2.08 16.67
N ALA A 138 -20.12 -2.05 15.84
CA ALA A 138 -20.57 -3.12 14.96
C ALA A 138 -19.54 -3.59 13.93
N GLY A 139 -19.30 -2.81 12.86
CA GLY A 139 -18.31 -3.11 11.83
C GLY A 139 -16.90 -3.14 12.37
N ALA A 140 -16.63 -2.47 13.49
CA ALA A 140 -15.33 -2.53 14.16
C ALA A 140 -15.02 -3.94 14.71
N LEU A 141 -16.03 -4.73 15.09
CA LEU A 141 -15.81 -6.15 15.40
C LEU A 141 -15.26 -6.93 14.21
N MET A 142 -15.62 -6.58 12.97
CA MET A 142 -15.04 -7.22 11.78
C MET A 142 -13.57 -6.86 11.59
N VAL A 143 -13.22 -5.60 11.78
CA VAL A 143 -11.82 -5.15 11.77
C VAL A 143 -11.01 -5.91 12.84
N CYS A 144 -11.57 -6.05 14.04
CA CYS A 144 -10.95 -6.84 15.09
C CYS A 144 -10.93 -8.33 14.80
N ALA A 145 -11.93 -8.93 14.14
CA ALA A 145 -12.06 -10.37 13.96
C ALA A 145 -11.13 -10.95 12.87
N LEU A 146 -10.88 -10.18 11.82
CA LEU A 146 -10.21 -10.69 10.63
C LEU A 146 -8.69 -10.72 10.78
N PRO A 147 -8.02 -11.88 10.57
CA PRO A 147 -6.57 -11.97 10.64
C PRO A 147 -5.82 -10.96 9.77
N PRO A 148 -6.22 -10.70 8.50
CA PRO A 148 -5.50 -9.73 7.66
C PRO A 148 -5.47 -8.31 8.24
N PHE A 149 -6.53 -7.82 8.89
CA PHE A 149 -6.49 -6.51 9.54
C PHE A 149 -5.48 -6.48 10.69
N ARG A 150 -5.39 -7.55 11.48
CA ARG A 150 -4.43 -7.68 12.59
C ARG A 150 -2.99 -7.78 12.08
N ASP A 151 -2.78 -8.57 11.03
CA ASP A 151 -1.46 -8.81 10.44
C ASP A 151 -0.92 -7.53 9.81
N PHE A 152 -1.71 -6.87 8.95
CA PHE A 152 -1.24 -5.66 8.29
C PHE A 152 -1.25 -4.41 9.17
N ALA A 153 -1.76 -4.49 10.41
CA ALA A 153 -1.62 -3.41 11.38
C ALA A 153 -0.16 -3.15 11.77
N THR A 154 0.72 -4.15 11.67
CA THR A 154 2.12 -4.07 12.11
C THR A 154 3.15 -4.43 11.05
N SER A 155 2.73 -4.90 9.86
CA SER A 155 3.58 -5.43 8.76
C SER A 155 4.75 -4.57 8.25
N GLY A 156 4.94 -3.35 8.74
CA GLY A 156 5.92 -2.39 8.22
C GLY A 156 5.56 -1.71 6.89
N LEU A 157 4.46 -2.16 6.27
CA LEU A 157 3.87 -1.55 5.08
C LEU A 157 2.99 -0.35 5.43
N GLU A 158 2.58 0.39 4.41
CA GLU A 158 1.76 1.60 4.51
C GLU A 158 0.33 1.37 5.03
N THR A 159 -0.10 0.13 5.28
CA THR A 159 -1.50 -0.22 5.60
C THR A 159 -2.07 0.53 6.79
N GLY A 160 -1.27 0.78 7.82
CA GLY A 160 -1.68 1.63 8.95
C GLY A 160 -1.97 3.07 8.52
N LEU A 161 -1.09 3.65 7.69
CA LEU A 161 -1.29 4.99 7.11
C LEU A 161 -2.53 5.03 6.19
N ILE A 162 -2.78 3.98 5.41
CA ILE A 162 -4.00 3.86 4.59
C ILE A 162 -5.24 3.91 5.49
N THR A 163 -5.27 3.10 6.55
CA THR A 163 -6.40 3.04 7.49
C THR A 163 -6.63 4.38 8.18
N LEU A 164 -5.55 5.03 8.65
CA LEU A 164 -5.59 6.39 9.21
C LEU A 164 -6.15 7.39 8.20
N TRP A 165 -5.64 7.38 6.97
CA TRP A 165 -6.02 8.34 5.96
C TRP A 165 -7.47 8.18 5.51
N LEU A 166 -7.94 6.94 5.31
CA LEU A 166 -9.34 6.66 4.93
C LEU A 166 -10.32 7.06 6.04
N GLY A 167 -10.05 6.61 7.28
CA GLY A 167 -10.88 6.93 8.43
C GLY A 167 -10.88 8.44 8.72
N GLY A 168 -9.70 9.06 8.69
CA GLY A 168 -9.52 10.50 8.91
C GLY A 168 -10.15 11.37 7.83
N THR A 169 -10.00 11.02 6.55
CA THR A 169 -10.62 11.77 5.43
C THR A 169 -12.13 11.77 5.53
N TRP A 170 -12.72 10.58 5.75
CA TRP A 170 -14.17 10.48 5.93
C TRP A 170 -14.64 11.20 7.19
N TRP A 171 -13.94 11.03 8.31
CA TRP A 171 -14.22 11.75 9.55
C TRP A 171 -14.19 13.27 9.38
N LEU A 172 -13.23 13.81 8.64
CA LEU A 172 -13.14 15.24 8.32
C LEU A 172 -14.35 15.72 7.50
N LEU A 173 -14.82 14.93 6.52
CA LEU A 173 -16.03 15.24 5.76
C LEU A 173 -17.28 15.28 6.64
N VAL A 174 -17.47 14.26 7.49
CA VAL A 174 -18.59 14.20 8.43
C VAL A 174 -18.51 15.35 9.44
N ARG A 175 -17.32 15.62 10.00
CA ARG A 175 -17.12 16.71 10.94
C ARG A 175 -17.42 18.08 10.31
N ARG A 176 -17.02 18.29 9.05
CA ARG A 176 -17.21 19.57 8.34
C ARG A 176 -18.68 19.91 8.15
N THR A 177 -19.54 18.92 7.97
CA THR A 177 -20.99 19.09 7.84
C THR A 177 -21.70 19.11 9.19
N SER A 178 -21.13 18.46 10.21
CA SER A 178 -21.70 18.37 11.57
C SER A 178 -21.49 19.61 12.46
N THR A 179 -20.81 20.68 11.99
CA THR A 179 -20.55 21.91 12.77
C THR A 179 -21.01 23.16 12.02
N VAL A 180 -21.80 24.03 12.67
CA VAL A 180 -22.40 25.24 12.04
C VAL A 180 -21.36 26.33 11.81
N ASP A 181 -20.49 26.59 12.80
CA ASP A 181 -19.38 27.56 12.73
C ASP A 181 -18.02 26.86 12.47
N GLY A 182 -18.04 25.85 11.59
CA GLY A 182 -16.98 24.86 11.46
C GLY A 182 -15.62 25.37 10.94
N PRO A 183 -14.55 24.57 11.14
CA PRO A 183 -13.20 24.88 10.64
C PRO A 183 -13.18 25.14 9.13
N ARG A 184 -12.16 25.88 8.68
CA ARG A 184 -11.93 26.18 7.25
C ARG A 184 -12.05 24.90 6.41
N THR A 185 -12.57 24.98 5.18
CA THR A 185 -12.78 23.79 4.31
C THR A 185 -11.48 23.25 3.70
N TRP A 186 -10.44 24.10 3.55
CA TRP A 186 -9.19 23.72 2.90
C TRP A 186 -8.41 22.56 3.55
N PRO A 187 -8.39 22.34 4.88
CA PRO A 187 -7.71 21.19 5.48
C PRO A 187 -8.36 19.87 5.07
N VAL A 188 -9.69 19.85 4.87
CA VAL A 188 -10.39 18.66 4.36
C VAL A 188 -9.93 18.35 2.94
N ALA A 189 -9.84 19.37 2.09
CA ALA A 189 -9.33 19.22 0.73
C ALA A 189 -7.87 18.80 0.70
N LEU A 190 -7.01 19.39 1.54
CA LEU A 190 -5.60 19.02 1.68
C LEU A 190 -5.46 17.54 2.03
N VAL A 191 -6.11 17.09 3.11
CA VAL A 191 -6.03 15.70 3.57
C VAL A 191 -6.60 14.76 2.52
N ALA A 192 -7.77 15.05 1.95
CA ALA A 192 -8.34 14.26 0.85
C ALA A 192 -7.42 14.23 -0.39
N GLY A 193 -6.60 15.26 -0.60
CA GLY A 193 -5.61 15.31 -1.66
C GLY A 193 -4.40 14.40 -1.45
N LEU A 194 -4.05 14.03 -0.21
CA LEU A 194 -2.86 13.23 0.10
C LEU A 194 -2.95 11.76 -0.35
N GLY A 195 -4.12 11.27 -0.75
CA GLY A 195 -4.36 9.86 -1.10
C GLY A 195 -3.29 9.26 -2.03
N PRO A 196 -2.98 9.86 -3.20
CA PRO A 196 -1.96 9.36 -4.12
C PRO A 196 -0.55 9.23 -3.52
N LEU A 197 -0.23 10.01 -2.48
CA LEU A 197 1.05 9.95 -1.77
C LEU A 197 1.07 8.87 -0.68
N VAL A 198 -0.11 8.54 -0.12
CA VAL A 198 -0.25 7.36 0.75
C VAL A 198 -0.11 6.10 -0.10
N ARG A 199 -0.88 6.02 -1.19
CA ARG A 199 -0.76 4.97 -2.22
C ARG A 199 -1.49 5.41 -3.50
N PRO A 200 -0.97 5.14 -4.71
CA PRO A 200 -1.55 5.67 -5.95
C PRO A 200 -3.03 5.36 -6.17
N ASP A 201 -3.50 4.15 -5.82
CA ASP A 201 -4.90 3.72 -5.98
C ASP A 201 -5.88 4.49 -5.09
N LEU A 202 -5.40 5.08 -3.98
CA LEU A 202 -6.23 5.91 -3.11
C LEU A 202 -6.63 7.25 -3.75
N ALA A 203 -6.06 7.59 -4.91
CA ALA A 203 -6.58 8.65 -5.77
C ALA A 203 -8.07 8.46 -6.10
N LEU A 204 -8.54 7.20 -6.19
CA LEU A 204 -9.95 6.87 -6.41
C LEU A 204 -10.82 7.39 -5.26
N PHE A 205 -10.42 7.12 -4.01
CA PHE A 205 -11.14 7.61 -2.84
C PHE A 205 -11.01 9.13 -2.69
N SER A 206 -9.82 9.70 -2.98
CA SER A 206 -9.61 11.14 -3.03
C SER A 206 -10.61 11.86 -3.93
N GLY A 207 -10.80 11.34 -5.15
CA GLY A 207 -11.77 11.88 -6.12
C GLY A 207 -13.20 11.88 -5.56
N VAL A 208 -13.65 10.76 -5.01
CA VAL A 208 -14.99 10.63 -4.41
C VAL A 208 -15.15 11.60 -3.23
N ALA A 209 -14.17 11.68 -2.34
CA ALA A 209 -14.17 12.57 -1.19
C ALA A 209 -14.22 14.05 -1.58
N LEU A 210 -13.44 14.46 -2.59
CA LEU A 210 -13.41 15.83 -3.09
C LEU A 210 -14.72 16.21 -3.82
N VAL A 211 -15.29 15.31 -4.63
CA VAL A 211 -16.61 15.52 -5.25
C VAL A 211 -17.67 15.72 -4.18
N ALA A 212 -17.70 14.86 -3.15
CA ALA A 212 -18.63 15.02 -2.05
C ALA A 212 -18.43 16.33 -1.27
N LEU A 213 -17.18 16.74 -1.02
CA LEU A 213 -16.88 18.03 -0.40
C LEU A 213 -17.46 19.20 -1.20
N LEU A 214 -17.31 19.19 -2.53
CA LEU A 214 -17.86 20.22 -3.40
C LEU A 214 -19.39 20.20 -3.45
N VAL A 215 -20.02 19.01 -3.46
CA VAL A 215 -21.49 18.85 -3.43
C VAL A 215 -22.10 19.33 -2.11
N LEU A 216 -21.41 19.08 -1.00
CA LEU A 216 -21.86 19.43 0.36
C LEU A 216 -21.65 20.92 0.67
N VAL A 217 -20.50 21.49 0.30
CA VAL A 217 -20.15 22.89 0.60
C VAL A 217 -20.68 23.86 -0.45
N ARG A 218 -20.82 23.41 -1.71
CA ARG A 218 -21.24 24.22 -2.88
C ARG A 218 -20.50 25.55 -2.99
N PRO A 219 -19.14 25.55 -2.99
CA PRO A 219 -18.40 26.79 -3.17
C PRO A 219 -18.61 27.35 -4.59
N GLY A 220 -18.54 28.67 -4.75
CA GLY A 220 -18.46 29.29 -6.08
C GLY A 220 -17.19 28.85 -6.84
N ARG A 221 -17.14 29.09 -8.16
CA ARG A 221 -16.06 28.60 -9.05
C ARG A 221 -14.64 28.83 -8.51
N ARG A 222 -14.36 30.04 -8.02
CA ARG A 222 -13.04 30.39 -7.44
C ARG A 222 -12.72 29.59 -6.19
N GLY A 223 -13.70 29.35 -5.32
CA GLY A 223 -13.53 28.54 -4.11
C GLY A 223 -13.33 27.06 -4.44
N ALA A 224 -14.07 26.53 -5.41
CA ALA A 224 -13.87 25.16 -5.90
C ALA A 224 -12.45 24.95 -6.45
N LEU A 225 -11.98 25.86 -7.31
CA LEU A 225 -10.61 25.83 -7.85
C LEU A 225 -9.56 25.95 -6.74
N GLY A 226 -9.79 26.81 -5.74
CA GLY A 226 -8.90 26.93 -4.59
C GLY A 226 -8.78 25.63 -3.79
N LEU A 227 -9.90 24.94 -3.53
CA LEU A 227 -9.88 23.65 -2.83
C LEU A 227 -9.19 22.56 -3.65
N LEU A 228 -9.44 22.50 -4.95
CA LEU A 228 -8.78 21.54 -5.84
C LEU A 228 -7.27 21.81 -5.96
N ALA A 229 -6.86 23.08 -6.01
CA ALA A 229 -5.45 23.44 -6.01
C ALA A 229 -4.77 23.02 -4.70
N VAL A 230 -5.41 23.25 -3.54
CA VAL A 230 -4.89 22.81 -2.24
C VAL A 230 -4.77 21.28 -2.17
N ALA A 231 -5.77 20.55 -2.67
CA ALA A 231 -5.74 19.09 -2.71
C ALA A 231 -4.62 18.55 -3.62
N ALA A 232 -4.40 19.20 -4.77
CA ALA A 232 -3.47 18.73 -5.78
C ALA A 232 -2.02 19.20 -5.56
N ALA A 233 -1.78 20.25 -4.77
CA ALA A 233 -0.47 20.90 -4.66
C ALA A 233 0.67 19.92 -4.34
N LEU A 234 0.55 19.15 -3.24
CA LEU A 234 1.61 18.24 -2.82
C LEU A 234 1.72 16.98 -3.72
N PRO A 235 0.61 16.30 -4.10
CA PRO A 235 0.68 15.21 -5.06
C PRO A 235 1.30 15.59 -6.39
N LEU A 236 0.94 16.75 -6.96
CA LEU A 236 1.50 17.20 -8.24
C LEU A 236 2.97 17.60 -8.11
N ALA A 237 3.36 18.27 -7.02
CA ALA A 237 4.77 18.57 -6.76
C ALA A 237 5.61 17.29 -6.68
N TYR A 238 5.13 16.27 -5.96
CA TYR A 238 5.80 14.97 -5.91
C TYR A 238 5.80 14.26 -7.25
N GLN A 239 4.72 14.34 -8.03
CA GLN A 239 4.66 13.71 -9.35
C GLN A 239 5.68 14.33 -10.33
N VAL A 240 5.84 15.65 -10.32
CA VAL A 240 6.88 16.34 -11.10
C VAL A 240 8.27 15.92 -10.63
N PHE A 241 8.48 15.88 -9.30
CA PHE A 241 9.73 15.37 -8.73
C PHE A 241 10.02 13.93 -9.18
N ARG A 242 9.05 13.02 -9.07
CA ARG A 242 9.16 11.61 -9.47
C ARG A 242 9.59 11.50 -10.93
N MET A 243 8.88 12.19 -11.82
CA MET A 243 9.12 12.12 -13.25
C MET A 243 10.52 12.65 -13.63
N GLY A 244 10.96 13.77 -13.05
CA GLY A 244 12.28 14.33 -13.34
C GLY A 244 13.44 13.61 -12.61
N TYR A 245 13.21 13.12 -11.39
CA TYR A 245 14.24 12.45 -10.59
C TYR A 245 14.42 10.97 -10.99
N TYR A 246 13.32 10.21 -11.07
CA TYR A 246 13.34 8.77 -11.39
C TYR A 246 13.14 8.46 -12.88
N GLY A 247 12.74 9.45 -13.70
CA GLY A 247 12.58 9.26 -15.14
C GLY A 247 11.36 8.44 -15.57
N LEU A 248 10.42 8.18 -14.66
CA LEU A 248 9.21 7.36 -14.87
C LEU A 248 7.94 8.06 -14.37
N LEU A 249 6.81 7.79 -15.04
CA LEU A 249 5.50 8.34 -14.65
C LEU A 249 4.94 7.68 -13.38
N THR A 250 5.29 6.43 -13.15
CA THR A 250 4.81 5.60 -12.03
C THR A 250 6.00 5.09 -11.23
N PRO A 251 5.84 4.74 -9.94
CA PRO A 251 6.91 4.10 -9.20
C PRO A 251 7.31 2.79 -9.89
N ASN A 252 8.56 2.37 -9.73
CA ASN A 252 9.10 1.20 -10.41
C ASN A 252 8.30 -0.08 -10.09
N THR A 253 7.77 -0.17 -8.87
CA THR A 253 6.87 -1.23 -8.40
C THR A 253 5.60 -1.37 -9.25
N ALA A 254 5.07 -0.28 -9.83
CA ALA A 254 3.89 -0.34 -10.70
C ALA A 254 4.21 -1.00 -12.04
N LEU A 255 5.42 -0.79 -12.57
CA LEU A 255 5.91 -1.46 -13.78
C LEU A 255 6.13 -2.95 -13.53
N VAL A 256 6.72 -3.31 -12.38
CA VAL A 256 6.95 -4.71 -12.00
C VAL A 256 5.66 -5.51 -11.94
N LYS A 257 4.60 -4.91 -11.40
CA LYS A 257 3.30 -5.57 -11.21
C LYS A 257 2.38 -5.47 -12.42
N GLU A 258 2.86 -4.93 -13.54
CA GLU A 258 2.06 -4.63 -14.74
C GLU A 258 0.71 -4.00 -14.39
N ALA A 259 0.72 -2.97 -13.53
CA ALA A 259 -0.49 -2.40 -12.95
C ALA A 259 -1.49 -1.82 -13.98
N SER A 260 -1.05 -1.63 -15.24
CA SER A 260 -1.89 -1.23 -16.37
C SER A 260 -2.63 -2.39 -17.03
N GLU A 261 -2.14 -3.62 -16.90
CA GLU A 261 -2.79 -4.82 -17.46
C GLU A 261 -4.03 -5.21 -16.64
N ALA A 262 -4.99 -5.86 -17.30
CA ALA A 262 -6.21 -6.31 -16.65
C ALA A 262 -6.23 -7.84 -16.53
N ASN A 263 -6.33 -8.34 -15.29
CA ASN A 263 -6.47 -9.75 -14.96
C ASN A 263 -7.64 -10.00 -14.00
N TRP A 264 -8.86 -9.81 -14.54
CA TRP A 264 -10.11 -9.98 -13.80
C TRP A 264 -10.27 -11.37 -13.19
N ALA A 265 -9.90 -12.43 -13.91
CA ALA A 265 -10.06 -13.81 -13.42
C ALA A 265 -9.24 -14.04 -12.14
N ARG A 266 -7.97 -13.61 -12.14
CA ARG A 266 -7.12 -13.68 -10.95
C ARG A 266 -7.64 -12.78 -9.83
N GLY A 267 -8.10 -11.58 -10.15
CA GLY A 267 -8.64 -10.66 -9.16
C GLY A 267 -9.93 -11.15 -8.51
N LEU A 268 -10.82 -11.81 -9.26
CA LEU A 268 -11.99 -12.47 -8.70
C LEU A 268 -11.58 -13.62 -7.79
N ALA A 269 -10.59 -14.43 -8.20
CA ALA A 269 -10.05 -15.48 -7.34
C ALA A 269 -9.48 -14.90 -6.03
N TYR A 270 -8.79 -13.76 -6.10
CA TYR A 270 -8.27 -13.05 -4.93
C TYR A 270 -9.37 -12.47 -4.03
N LEU A 271 -10.48 -11.98 -4.60
CA LEU A 271 -11.66 -11.60 -3.82
C LEU A 271 -12.30 -12.80 -3.11
N VAL A 272 -12.47 -13.91 -3.82
CA VAL A 272 -13.01 -15.16 -3.25
C VAL A 272 -12.10 -15.67 -2.14
N ASP A 273 -10.78 -15.61 -2.35
CA ASP A 273 -9.77 -15.96 -1.37
C ASP A 273 -9.91 -15.17 -0.06
N LEU A 274 -10.29 -13.88 -0.12
CA LEU A 274 -10.63 -13.10 1.08
C LEU A 274 -12.02 -13.42 1.64
N VAL A 275 -13.04 -13.55 0.79
CA VAL A 275 -14.46 -13.61 1.23
C VAL A 275 -14.84 -14.99 1.78
N GLN A 276 -14.41 -16.06 1.10
CA GLN A 276 -14.89 -17.42 1.34
C GLN A 276 -14.37 -18.01 2.66
N PRO A 277 -13.09 -17.89 3.05
CA PRO A 277 -12.59 -18.51 4.28
C PRO A 277 -13.25 -17.97 5.55
N TYR A 278 -13.70 -16.72 5.54
CA TYR A 278 -14.30 -16.07 6.71
C TYR A 278 -15.83 -15.94 6.61
N TRP A 279 -16.46 -16.46 5.55
CA TRP A 279 -17.87 -16.24 5.23
C TRP A 279 -18.27 -14.74 5.31
N LEU A 280 -17.41 -13.85 4.76
CA LEU A 280 -17.56 -12.39 4.93
C LEU A 280 -18.91 -11.86 4.45
N TRP A 281 -19.55 -12.54 3.51
CA TRP A 281 -20.87 -12.16 3.01
C TRP A 281 -21.92 -12.11 4.14
N LEU A 282 -21.81 -12.96 5.17
CA LEU A 282 -22.77 -13.04 6.27
C LEU A 282 -22.78 -11.76 7.13
N PRO A 283 -21.67 -11.35 7.80
CA PRO A 283 -21.67 -10.12 8.59
C PRO A 283 -21.88 -8.88 7.71
N LEU A 284 -21.42 -8.86 6.46
CA LEU A 284 -21.67 -7.75 5.54
C LEU A 284 -23.15 -7.59 5.22
N LEU A 285 -23.86 -8.69 4.95
CA LEU A 285 -25.31 -8.68 4.72
C LEU A 285 -26.05 -8.22 5.99
N VAL A 286 -25.67 -8.73 7.16
CA VAL A 286 -26.28 -8.34 8.45
C VAL A 286 -26.11 -6.85 8.72
N LEU A 287 -24.92 -6.29 8.47
CA LEU A 287 -24.67 -4.84 8.63
C LEU A 287 -25.41 -4.02 7.58
N ALA A 288 -25.53 -4.51 6.34
CA ALA A 288 -26.34 -3.85 5.30
C ALA A 288 -27.83 -3.82 5.66
N VAL A 289 -28.38 -4.90 6.21
CA VAL A 289 -29.77 -4.93 6.72
C VAL A 289 -29.91 -4.00 7.93
N ALA A 290 -28.88 -3.89 8.77
CA ALA A 290 -28.92 -2.98 9.92
C ALA A 290 -29.01 -1.51 9.50
N THR A 291 -28.45 -1.11 8.35
CA THR A 291 -28.56 0.28 7.86
C THR A 291 -29.94 0.60 7.30
N THR A 292 -30.66 -0.38 6.73
CA THR A 292 -32.01 -0.15 6.20
C THR A 292 -33.03 0.19 7.29
N VAL A 293 -32.77 -0.21 8.54
CA VAL A 293 -33.57 0.17 9.72
C VAL A 293 -33.66 1.70 9.87
N PHE A 294 -32.66 2.44 9.38
CA PHE A 294 -32.59 3.88 9.47
C PHE A 294 -32.96 4.60 8.16
N ALA A 295 -33.29 3.88 7.08
CA ALA A 295 -33.48 4.46 5.76
C ALA A 295 -34.63 5.50 5.66
N SER A 296 -35.61 5.44 6.56
CA SER A 296 -36.73 6.39 6.58
C SER A 296 -36.43 7.69 7.33
N THR A 297 -35.26 7.81 7.98
CA THR A 297 -34.90 8.96 8.83
C THR A 297 -33.70 9.75 8.29
N VAL A 298 -33.22 9.42 7.08
CA VAL A 298 -32.03 10.03 6.47
C VAL A 298 -32.39 11.18 5.53
N ASP A 299 -31.56 12.21 5.53
CA ASP A 299 -31.64 13.31 4.56
C ASP A 299 -30.58 13.15 3.46
N LYS A 300 -30.48 14.15 2.58
CA LYS A 300 -29.46 14.18 1.52
C LYS A 300 -28.02 14.21 2.06
N THR A 301 -27.75 14.89 3.17
CA THR A 301 -26.40 15.00 3.73
C THR A 301 -25.91 13.64 4.24
N PHE A 302 -26.75 12.94 5.00
CA PHE A 302 -26.48 11.59 5.48
C PHE A 302 -26.21 10.63 4.31
N LEU A 303 -27.06 10.69 3.27
CA LEU A 303 -26.90 9.87 2.07
C LEU A 303 -25.57 10.11 1.38
N VAL A 304 -25.17 11.36 1.15
CA VAL A 304 -23.88 11.69 0.52
C VAL A 304 -22.71 11.19 1.38
N LEU A 305 -22.72 11.45 2.69
CA LEU A 305 -21.63 11.03 3.59
C LEU A 305 -21.52 9.51 3.71
N THR A 306 -22.64 8.78 3.63
CA THR A 306 -22.66 7.32 3.61
C THR A 306 -22.22 6.77 2.25
N ALA A 307 -22.58 7.45 1.16
CA ALA A 307 -22.22 7.05 -0.19
C ALA A 307 -20.72 7.19 -0.48
N VAL A 308 -20.03 8.20 0.07
CA VAL A 308 -18.57 8.39 -0.14
C VAL A 308 -17.77 7.12 0.10
N PRO A 309 -17.82 6.51 1.29
CA PRO A 309 -17.03 5.33 1.57
C PRO A 309 -17.54 4.07 0.84
N ILE A 310 -18.84 3.97 0.54
CA ILE A 310 -19.38 2.85 -0.25
C ILE A 310 -18.90 2.91 -1.70
N VAL A 311 -19.00 4.07 -2.35
CA VAL A 311 -18.48 4.27 -3.72
C VAL A 311 -16.97 4.08 -3.74
N GLY A 312 -16.26 4.61 -2.74
CA GLY A 312 -14.82 4.37 -2.55
C GLY A 312 -14.48 2.89 -2.46
N ALA A 313 -15.23 2.12 -1.65
CA ALA A 313 -15.05 0.68 -1.52
C ALA A 313 -15.27 -0.07 -2.84
N VAL A 314 -16.29 0.30 -3.60
CA VAL A 314 -16.57 -0.29 -4.92
C VAL A 314 -15.43 0.01 -5.90
N LEU A 315 -15.00 1.27 -6.01
CA LEU A 315 -13.92 1.65 -6.93
C LEU A 315 -12.59 0.98 -6.57
N LEU A 316 -12.23 0.95 -5.28
CA LEU A 316 -11.01 0.29 -4.81
C LEU A 316 -11.08 -1.23 -5.02
N SER A 317 -12.23 -1.86 -4.79
CA SER A 317 -12.43 -3.29 -5.06
C SER A 317 -12.30 -3.58 -6.56
N LEU A 318 -12.98 -2.80 -7.41
CA LEU A 318 -12.91 -2.96 -8.87
C LEU A 318 -11.49 -2.77 -9.39
N TYR A 319 -10.74 -1.80 -8.85
CA TYR A 319 -9.34 -1.62 -9.19
C TYR A 319 -8.49 -2.83 -8.78
N ALA A 320 -8.59 -3.28 -7.53
CA ALA A 320 -7.83 -4.44 -7.05
C ALA A 320 -8.16 -5.71 -7.84
N ILE A 321 -9.44 -5.94 -8.17
CA ILE A 321 -9.89 -7.06 -9.00
C ILE A 321 -9.38 -6.91 -10.44
N ARG A 322 -9.45 -5.71 -11.02
CA ARG A 322 -8.96 -5.45 -12.39
C ARG A 322 -7.48 -5.78 -12.51
N VAL A 323 -6.66 -5.30 -11.58
CA VAL A 323 -5.19 -5.52 -11.62
C VAL A 323 -4.83 -6.99 -11.35
N GLY A 324 -5.70 -7.73 -10.66
CA GLY A 324 -5.51 -9.16 -10.41
C GLY A 324 -5.10 -9.50 -8.97
N GLY A 325 -5.32 -8.59 -8.02
CA GLY A 325 -5.06 -8.80 -6.60
C GLY A 325 -3.58 -8.68 -6.22
N ASP A 326 -3.17 -9.47 -5.23
CA ASP A 326 -1.81 -9.51 -4.70
C ASP A 326 -1.42 -10.95 -4.33
N PHE A 327 -0.15 -11.19 -4.02
CA PHE A 327 0.28 -12.47 -3.46
C PHE A 327 0.06 -12.57 -1.95
N MET A 328 -0.13 -11.45 -1.27
CA MET A 328 -0.38 -11.41 0.17
C MET A 328 -1.88 -11.49 0.43
N HIS A 329 -2.31 -12.48 1.21
CA HIS A 329 -3.72 -12.72 1.48
C HIS A 329 -4.47 -11.46 1.99
N GLY A 330 -5.49 -11.02 1.25
CA GLY A 330 -6.40 -9.94 1.61
C GLY A 330 -5.85 -8.50 1.53
N ARG A 331 -4.53 -8.28 1.56
CA ARG A 331 -3.85 -6.96 1.63
C ARG A 331 -4.50 -5.88 0.76
N MET A 332 -4.56 -6.10 -0.56
CA MET A 332 -5.07 -5.09 -1.50
C MET A 332 -6.58 -4.81 -1.41
N LEU A 333 -7.36 -5.68 -0.78
CA LEU A 333 -8.80 -5.49 -0.58
C LEU A 333 -9.14 -4.91 0.81
N LEU A 334 -8.18 -4.86 1.74
CA LEU A 334 -8.40 -4.26 3.07
C LEU A 334 -8.85 -2.79 3.02
N PRO A 335 -8.27 -1.91 2.18
CA PRO A 335 -8.72 -0.53 2.07
C PRO A 335 -10.19 -0.44 1.64
N ALA A 336 -10.58 -1.26 0.65
CA ALA A 336 -11.96 -1.31 0.17
C ALA A 336 -12.93 -1.83 1.24
N LEU A 337 -12.57 -2.91 1.95
CA LEU A 337 -13.36 -3.45 3.05
C LEU A 337 -13.46 -2.43 4.19
N PHE A 338 -12.38 -1.76 4.56
CA PHE A 338 -12.39 -0.74 5.60
C PHE A 338 -13.32 0.43 5.20
N CYS A 339 -13.24 0.91 3.96
CA CYS A 339 -14.18 1.89 3.41
C CYS A 339 -15.63 1.39 3.55
N LEU A 340 -15.94 0.17 3.10
CA LEU A 340 -17.29 -0.38 3.18
C LEU A 340 -17.82 -0.38 4.62
N LEU A 341 -16.94 -0.62 5.59
CA LEU A 341 -17.29 -0.65 7.01
C LEU A 341 -17.45 0.75 7.63
N LEU A 342 -16.85 1.83 7.09
CA LEU A 342 -16.83 3.16 7.74
C LEU A 342 -18.21 3.64 8.24
N PRO A 343 -19.30 3.62 7.44
CA PRO A 343 -20.63 4.06 7.91
C PRO A 343 -21.27 3.14 8.94
N VAL A 344 -20.77 1.92 9.08
CA VAL A 344 -21.31 0.87 9.96
C VAL A 344 -20.33 0.43 11.03
N LEU A 345 -19.17 1.09 11.18
CA LEU A 345 -18.19 0.80 12.23
C LEU A 345 -18.81 0.91 13.61
N ALA A 346 -19.73 1.87 13.77
CA ALA A 346 -20.60 1.98 14.93
C ALA A 346 -22.05 2.16 14.47
N LEU A 347 -22.97 1.42 15.09
CA LEU A 347 -24.40 1.48 14.78
C LEU A 347 -25.22 1.89 16.01
N PRO A 348 -26.31 2.65 15.84
CA PRO A 348 -27.23 2.94 16.92
C PRO A 348 -27.83 1.67 17.55
N LEU A 349 -27.97 1.67 18.87
CA LEU A 349 -28.64 0.60 19.61
C LEU A 349 -30.16 0.76 19.54
N THR A 350 -30.81 -0.21 18.89
CA THR A 350 -32.26 -0.40 18.81
C THR A 350 -32.57 -1.87 19.04
N ARG A 351 -33.82 -2.27 19.29
CA ARG A 351 -34.16 -3.70 19.44
C ARG A 351 -33.74 -4.53 18.22
N ALA A 352 -33.98 -4.02 17.02
CA ALA A 352 -33.61 -4.69 15.77
C ALA A 352 -32.09 -4.76 15.59
N THR A 353 -31.38 -3.64 15.73
CA THR A 353 -29.93 -3.63 15.57
C THR A 353 -29.21 -4.44 16.64
N THR A 354 -29.71 -4.50 17.88
CA THR A 354 -29.11 -5.37 18.92
C THR A 354 -29.09 -6.84 18.49
N VAL A 355 -30.18 -7.37 17.92
CA VAL A 355 -30.22 -8.76 17.44
C VAL A 355 -29.19 -8.98 16.32
N LEU A 356 -29.13 -8.06 15.36
CA LEU A 356 -28.17 -8.12 14.26
C LEU A 356 -26.72 -8.05 14.77
N LEU A 357 -26.45 -7.23 15.79
CA LEU A 357 -25.13 -7.11 16.42
C LEU A 357 -24.72 -8.37 17.17
N LEU A 358 -25.66 -9.11 17.77
CA LEU A 358 -25.36 -10.41 18.36
C LEU A 358 -24.91 -11.42 17.30
N VAL A 359 -25.54 -11.43 16.12
CA VAL A 359 -25.10 -12.27 15.00
C VAL A 359 -23.69 -11.91 14.55
N VAL A 360 -23.39 -10.62 14.38
CA VAL A 360 -22.03 -10.15 14.05
C VAL A 360 -21.03 -10.51 15.15
N GLY A 361 -21.42 -10.40 16.42
CA GLY A 361 -20.58 -10.77 17.57
C GLY A 361 -20.25 -12.26 17.61
N VAL A 362 -21.24 -13.14 17.40
CA VAL A 362 -21.03 -14.59 17.31
C VAL A 362 -20.12 -14.91 16.12
N TRP A 363 -20.40 -14.34 14.95
CA TRP A 363 -19.53 -14.49 13.79
C TRP A 363 -18.10 -14.01 14.09
N ALA A 364 -17.92 -12.88 14.76
CA ALA A 364 -16.61 -12.33 15.08
C ALA A 364 -15.80 -13.26 15.99
N ILE A 365 -16.44 -13.90 16.98
CA ILE A 365 -15.80 -14.90 17.85
C ILE A 365 -15.36 -16.12 17.03
N VAL A 366 -16.25 -16.66 16.20
CA VAL A 366 -15.96 -17.83 15.34
C VAL A 366 -14.84 -17.51 14.35
N ALA A 367 -14.92 -16.37 13.67
CA ALA A 367 -13.93 -15.91 12.69
C ALA A 367 -12.55 -15.69 13.35
N ALA A 368 -12.53 -15.00 14.49
CA ALA A 368 -11.31 -14.77 15.25
C ALA A 368 -10.62 -16.07 15.69
N GLY A 369 -11.41 -17.04 16.18
CA GLY A 369 -10.92 -18.26 16.80
C GLY A 369 -10.60 -19.41 15.84
N SER A 370 -11.31 -19.53 14.71
CA SER A 370 -11.30 -20.78 13.93
C SER A 370 -11.16 -20.64 12.41
N LEU A 371 -11.66 -19.55 11.81
CA LEU A 371 -11.72 -19.45 10.34
C LEU A 371 -10.37 -19.03 9.75
N ARG A 372 -9.81 -19.83 8.84
CA ARG A 372 -8.52 -19.55 8.17
C ARG A 372 -8.54 -20.02 6.71
N PRO A 373 -7.79 -19.36 5.81
CA PRO A 373 -7.51 -19.89 4.48
C PRO A 373 -6.86 -21.28 4.55
N PRO A 374 -7.12 -22.17 3.57
CA PRO A 374 -6.65 -23.56 3.62
C PRO A 374 -5.12 -23.68 3.65
N TYR A 375 -4.40 -22.75 3.00
CA TYR A 375 -2.94 -22.73 3.00
C TYR A 375 -2.31 -22.17 4.28
N SER A 376 -3.08 -21.59 5.21
CA SER A 376 -2.51 -21.07 6.47
C SER A 376 -1.84 -22.17 7.31
N ALA A 377 -2.22 -23.44 7.14
CA ALA A 377 -1.55 -24.57 7.80
C ALA A 377 -0.18 -24.91 7.19
N ALA A 378 0.06 -24.57 5.92
CA ALA A 378 1.31 -24.85 5.20
C ALA A 378 1.53 -23.82 4.07
N PRO A 379 1.90 -22.57 4.39
CA PRO A 379 2.03 -21.47 3.46
C PRO A 379 3.26 -21.70 2.61
N ARG A 380 3.17 -21.28 1.36
CA ARG A 380 4.21 -21.44 0.36
C ARG A 380 4.35 -20.14 -0.40
N ALA A 381 5.54 -19.89 -0.93
CA ALA A 381 5.79 -18.76 -1.81
C ALA A 381 5.18 -18.95 -3.22
N VAL A 382 3.98 -19.54 -3.33
CA VAL A 382 3.28 -19.85 -4.57
C VAL A 382 1.85 -19.36 -4.47
N GLY A 383 1.38 -18.60 -5.48
CA GLY A 383 0.04 -18.03 -5.47
C GLY A 383 -0.17 -17.02 -4.33
N VAL A 384 -1.38 -16.98 -3.79
CA VAL A 384 -1.73 -16.18 -2.61
C VAL A 384 -1.31 -16.92 -1.36
N THR A 385 -0.69 -16.21 -0.40
CA THR A 385 -0.22 -16.80 0.86
C THR A 385 -0.51 -15.89 2.05
N ASP A 386 -0.62 -16.50 3.23
CA ASP A 386 -0.50 -15.81 4.51
C ASP A 386 0.99 -15.49 4.73
N GLU A 387 1.38 -14.26 4.41
CA GLU A 387 2.79 -13.87 4.36
C GLU A 387 3.41 -13.82 5.75
N ARG A 388 2.67 -13.34 6.76
CA ARG A 388 3.13 -13.36 8.15
C ARG A 388 3.43 -14.79 8.59
N ALA A 389 2.50 -15.71 8.35
CA ALA A 389 2.67 -17.10 8.76
C ALA A 389 3.73 -17.84 7.93
N PHE A 390 4.00 -17.38 6.71
CA PHE A 390 5.14 -17.84 5.90
C PHE A 390 6.46 -17.42 6.57
N TRP A 391 6.66 -16.11 6.79
CA TRP A 391 7.90 -15.60 7.38
C TRP A 391 8.16 -16.12 8.78
N SER A 392 7.13 -16.17 9.62
CA SER A 392 7.28 -16.71 10.98
C SER A 392 7.77 -18.16 11.00
N ARG A 393 7.32 -18.99 10.04
CA ARG A 393 7.80 -20.37 9.94
C ARG A 393 9.13 -20.50 9.25
N SER A 394 9.37 -19.71 8.21
CA SER A 394 10.59 -19.82 7.41
C SER A 394 11.80 -19.29 8.16
N THR A 395 11.63 -18.34 9.08
CA THR A 395 12.70 -17.85 9.96
C THR A 395 12.77 -18.56 11.31
N GLY A 396 11.70 -19.26 11.71
CA GLY A 396 11.61 -19.90 13.04
C GLY A 396 11.24 -18.94 14.18
N HIS A 397 10.94 -17.67 13.87
CA HIS A 397 10.53 -16.66 14.85
C HIS A 397 9.02 -16.45 14.84
N GLU A 398 8.37 -16.40 16.00
CA GLU A 398 6.92 -16.15 16.06
C GLU A 398 6.54 -14.72 15.60
N HIS A 399 7.44 -13.76 15.85
CA HIS A 399 7.27 -12.33 15.59
C HIS A 399 8.50 -11.73 14.92
N PRO A 400 8.84 -12.11 13.67
CA PRO A 400 10.03 -11.60 13.00
C PRO A 400 9.85 -10.12 12.70
N VAL A 401 10.60 -9.27 13.40
CA VAL A 401 10.55 -7.80 13.28
C VAL A 401 11.88 -7.25 12.80
N LEU A 402 12.98 -7.67 13.43
CA LEU A 402 14.30 -7.20 13.08
C LEU A 402 14.80 -7.89 11.82
N ALA A 403 15.61 -7.22 11.00
CA ALA A 403 16.22 -7.85 9.82
C ALA A 403 17.08 -9.06 10.22
N GLU A 404 17.67 -9.03 11.42
CA GLU A 404 18.41 -10.14 12.02
C GLU A 404 17.54 -11.38 12.23
N ASP A 405 16.23 -11.24 12.52
CA ASP A 405 15.32 -12.38 12.63
C ASP A 405 15.19 -13.10 11.27
N TYR A 406 15.37 -12.38 10.15
CA TYR A 406 15.36 -12.95 8.80
C TYR A 406 16.69 -13.59 8.41
N ALA A 407 17.76 -13.33 9.15
CA ALA A 407 19.05 -13.99 8.94
C ALA A 407 18.97 -15.51 9.19
N ASP A 408 18.00 -15.96 10.00
CA ASP A 408 17.75 -17.37 10.28
C ASP A 408 16.94 -18.08 9.19
N HIS A 409 16.51 -17.37 8.14
CA HIS A 409 15.91 -18.01 6.97
C HIS A 409 16.92 -18.98 6.31
N PRO A 410 16.56 -20.23 5.95
CA PRO A 410 17.49 -21.25 5.48
C PRO A 410 18.41 -20.87 4.30
N SER A 411 18.02 -19.90 3.47
CA SER A 411 18.84 -19.43 2.35
C SER A 411 19.75 -18.23 2.70
N MET A 412 19.51 -17.55 3.82
CA MET A 412 20.18 -16.28 4.14
C MET A 412 21.63 -16.47 4.59
N PRO A 413 22.01 -17.45 5.45
CA PRO A 413 23.39 -17.63 5.87
C PRO A 413 24.38 -17.80 4.71
N ALA A 414 24.08 -18.71 3.78
CA ALA A 414 24.92 -18.92 2.59
C ALA A 414 25.04 -17.68 1.70
N THR A 415 24.01 -16.83 1.68
CA THR A 415 24.01 -15.55 0.94
C THR A 415 24.90 -14.52 1.62
N LEU A 416 24.78 -14.36 2.94
CA LEU A 416 25.62 -13.44 3.70
C LEU A 416 27.09 -13.86 3.69
N ASP A 417 27.37 -15.17 3.80
CA ASP A 417 28.73 -15.70 3.72
C ASP A 417 29.36 -15.42 2.36
N ALA A 418 28.61 -15.61 1.27
CA ALA A 418 29.07 -15.29 -0.07
C ALA A 418 29.40 -13.80 -0.24
N ILE A 419 28.58 -12.91 0.33
CA ILE A 419 28.82 -11.46 0.27
C ILE A 419 30.03 -11.06 1.10
N ARG A 420 30.19 -11.63 2.30
CA ARG A 420 31.32 -11.35 3.20
C ARG A 420 32.65 -11.89 2.67
N ALA A 421 32.63 -12.95 1.86
CA ALA A 421 33.83 -13.54 1.27
C ALA A 421 34.42 -12.73 0.10
N VAL A 422 33.74 -11.69 -0.37
CA VAL A 422 34.19 -10.88 -1.51
C VAL A 422 35.01 -9.69 -1.03
N GLU A 423 36.31 -9.70 -1.35
CA GLU A 423 37.27 -8.65 -0.96
C GLU A 423 37.42 -7.56 -2.04
N GLU A 424 37.23 -7.91 -3.32
CA GLU A 424 37.34 -7.00 -4.46
C GLU A 424 35.96 -6.73 -5.08
N PRO A 425 35.75 -5.60 -5.79
CA PRO A 425 34.50 -5.35 -6.50
C PRO A 425 34.12 -6.51 -7.44
N ALA A 426 32.94 -7.10 -7.18
CA ALA A 426 32.43 -8.22 -7.95
C ALA A 426 30.91 -8.14 -8.17
N VAL A 427 30.44 -8.86 -9.19
CA VAL A 427 29.04 -9.20 -9.39
C VAL A 427 28.82 -10.61 -8.85
N LEU A 428 27.99 -10.73 -7.81
CA LEU A 428 27.60 -12.01 -7.24
C LEU A 428 26.28 -12.46 -7.85
N ILE A 429 26.25 -13.69 -8.33
CA ILE A 429 25.03 -14.35 -8.79
C ILE A 429 24.90 -15.71 -8.12
N GLN A 430 23.66 -16.15 -7.90
CA GLN A 430 23.36 -17.49 -7.41
C GLN A 430 22.94 -18.40 -8.57
N ASP A 431 23.47 -19.61 -8.58
CA ASP A 431 22.86 -20.72 -9.33
C ASP A 431 21.64 -21.22 -8.55
N TYR A 432 20.44 -20.97 -9.05
CA TYR A 432 19.20 -21.39 -8.39
C TYR A 432 19.03 -22.91 -8.31
N SER A 433 19.71 -23.68 -9.16
CA SER A 433 19.64 -25.14 -9.17
C SER A 433 20.47 -25.76 -8.04
N THR A 434 21.71 -25.30 -7.87
CA THR A 434 22.64 -25.81 -6.85
C THR A 434 22.67 -24.96 -5.58
N ARG A 435 22.05 -23.78 -5.59
CA ARG A 435 22.11 -22.72 -4.56
C ARG A 435 23.51 -22.17 -4.31
N ARG A 436 24.46 -22.46 -5.19
CA ARG A 436 25.85 -22.02 -5.07
C ARG A 436 26.00 -20.58 -5.56
N TRP A 437 26.79 -19.79 -4.82
CA TRP A 437 27.15 -18.43 -5.20
C TRP A 437 28.43 -18.39 -6.03
N TYR A 438 28.46 -17.48 -7.00
CA TYR A 438 29.58 -17.22 -7.89
C TYR A 438 29.87 -15.72 -7.90
N ALA A 439 31.15 -15.35 -7.80
CA ALA A 439 31.60 -13.97 -7.87
C ALA A 439 32.38 -13.74 -9.17
N TYR A 440 32.03 -12.67 -9.89
CA TYR A 440 32.70 -12.28 -11.13
C TYR A 440 33.30 -10.88 -10.97
N PRO A 441 34.59 -10.65 -11.27
CA PRO A 441 35.21 -9.33 -11.15
C PRO A 441 34.46 -8.26 -11.94
N THR A 442 34.44 -7.02 -11.45
CA THR A 442 33.88 -5.86 -12.16
C THR A 442 34.84 -4.67 -12.15
N ASP A 443 34.75 -3.81 -13.16
CA ASP A 443 35.44 -2.51 -13.19
C ASP A 443 34.67 -1.42 -12.44
N ARG A 444 33.47 -1.74 -11.93
CA ARG A 444 32.70 -0.84 -11.09
C ARG A 444 33.33 -0.78 -9.68
N PRO A 445 33.29 0.36 -8.98
CA PRO A 445 33.92 0.52 -7.67
C PRO A 445 33.09 -0.06 -6.51
N TYR A 446 32.20 -1.02 -6.78
CA TYR A 446 31.26 -1.56 -5.80
C TYR A 446 30.91 -3.01 -6.10
N VAL A 447 30.44 -3.71 -5.07
CA VAL A 447 29.87 -5.05 -5.18
C VAL A 447 28.41 -4.96 -5.60
N THR A 448 27.99 -5.81 -6.55
CA THR A 448 26.59 -5.98 -6.93
C THR A 448 26.15 -7.40 -6.63
N VAL A 449 25.06 -7.55 -5.89
CA VAL A 449 24.49 -8.85 -5.52
C VAL A 449 23.16 -9.00 -6.26
N ALA A 450 23.07 -10.03 -7.09
CA ALA A 450 21.82 -10.46 -7.71
C ALA A 450 21.15 -11.50 -6.80
N ALA A 451 20.15 -11.08 -6.04
CA ALA A 451 19.49 -11.93 -5.04
C ALA A 451 17.99 -11.68 -4.96
N ASP A 452 17.32 -12.60 -4.30
CA ASP A 452 15.93 -12.45 -3.86
C ASP A 452 15.89 -11.90 -2.42
N SER A 453 14.68 -11.67 -1.88
CA SER A 453 14.46 -11.15 -0.51
C SER A 453 15.12 -9.78 -0.27
N MET A 454 14.73 -8.83 -1.11
CA MET A 454 15.29 -7.48 -1.18
C MET A 454 15.22 -6.72 0.13
N GLY A 455 14.18 -6.99 0.93
CA GLY A 455 13.98 -6.32 2.20
C GLY A 455 15.01 -6.72 3.25
N ALA A 456 14.92 -7.95 3.72
CA ALA A 456 15.79 -8.49 4.75
C ALA A 456 17.26 -8.40 4.37
N LEU A 457 17.63 -8.87 3.18
CA LEU A 457 19.02 -8.81 2.73
C LEU A 457 19.49 -7.36 2.60
N GLY A 458 18.63 -6.47 2.13
CA GLY A 458 18.90 -5.04 2.02
C GLY A 458 19.16 -4.33 3.36
N LEU A 459 18.74 -4.91 4.50
CA LEU A 459 19.04 -4.36 5.82
C LEU A 459 20.29 -5.00 6.43
N LEU A 460 20.60 -6.26 6.07
CA LEU A 460 21.72 -7.04 6.58
C LEU A 460 23.07 -6.74 5.91
N ILE A 461 23.07 -6.04 4.79
CA ILE A 461 24.29 -5.70 4.03
C ILE A 461 24.60 -4.19 4.05
N PRO A 462 25.85 -3.78 3.78
CA PRO A 462 26.22 -2.36 3.67
C PRO A 462 25.40 -1.59 2.63
N LEU A 463 25.27 -0.27 2.80
CA LEU A 463 24.50 0.59 1.89
C LEU A 463 25.20 0.77 0.53
N GLU A 464 26.51 0.57 0.51
CA GLU A 464 27.40 0.67 -0.65
C GLU A 464 27.30 -0.57 -1.54
N THR A 465 26.89 -1.71 -0.99
CA THR A 465 26.63 -2.92 -1.78
C THR A 465 25.35 -2.73 -2.57
N ARG A 466 25.41 -2.87 -3.89
CA ARG A 466 24.19 -2.82 -4.73
C ARG A 466 23.46 -4.14 -4.65
N LEU A 467 22.16 -4.08 -4.43
CA LEU A 467 21.29 -5.25 -4.38
C LEU A 467 20.24 -5.13 -5.49
N ARG A 468 20.16 -6.17 -6.33
CA ARG A 468 19.29 -6.19 -7.51
C ARG A 468 18.55 -7.50 -7.58
N ASP A 469 17.24 -7.42 -7.82
CA ASP A 469 16.38 -8.59 -7.96
C ASP A 469 16.03 -8.89 -9.42
N GLY A 470 15.66 -10.15 -9.65
CA GLY A 470 15.08 -10.59 -10.91
C GLY A 470 13.64 -10.11 -11.12
N TYR A 471 12.91 -9.74 -10.06
CA TYR A 471 11.51 -9.28 -10.20
C TYR A 471 11.42 -7.84 -10.72
N GLY A 472 12.47 -7.05 -10.54
CA GLY A 472 12.58 -5.66 -11.00
C GLY A 472 12.17 -4.62 -9.99
N LEU A 473 12.07 -4.93 -8.69
CA LEU A 473 11.73 -3.97 -7.65
C LEU A 473 12.77 -2.85 -7.55
N ALA A 474 14.06 -3.20 -7.47
CA ALA A 474 15.17 -2.24 -7.48
C ALA A 474 16.00 -2.28 -8.77
N ASN A 475 15.79 -3.30 -9.60
CA ASN A 475 16.51 -3.43 -10.87
C ASN A 475 15.74 -2.74 -12.02
N PRO A 476 16.28 -1.64 -12.59
CA PRO A 476 15.61 -0.89 -13.64
C PRO A 476 15.45 -1.66 -14.95
N PHE A 477 16.26 -2.70 -15.20
CA PHE A 477 16.11 -3.50 -16.42
C PHE A 477 15.04 -4.58 -16.24
N ALA A 478 15.06 -5.26 -15.10
CA ALA A 478 14.09 -6.32 -14.81
C ALA A 478 12.65 -5.79 -14.79
N ALA A 479 12.45 -4.55 -14.34
CA ALA A 479 11.15 -3.86 -14.40
C ALA A 479 10.59 -3.71 -15.83
N HIS A 480 11.45 -3.70 -16.86
CA HIS A 480 11.07 -3.60 -18.27
C HIS A 480 11.10 -4.95 -19.01
N SER A 481 11.45 -6.04 -18.33
CA SER A 481 11.40 -7.37 -18.92
C SER A 481 9.97 -7.84 -19.15
N THR A 482 9.76 -8.69 -20.14
CA THR A 482 8.47 -9.37 -20.39
C THR A 482 8.05 -10.24 -19.20
N SER A 483 6.78 -10.18 -18.82
CA SER A 483 6.18 -11.00 -17.77
C SER A 483 6.18 -12.51 -18.10
N LEU A 484 6.30 -13.34 -17.07
CA LEU A 484 6.13 -14.78 -17.13
C LEU A 484 4.64 -15.14 -17.31
N PRO A 485 4.31 -15.99 -18.30
CA PRO A 485 2.97 -16.57 -18.40
C PRO A 485 2.63 -17.30 -17.10
N ASN A 486 1.51 -16.92 -16.47
CA ASN A 486 1.07 -17.44 -15.16
C ASN A 486 1.99 -17.13 -13.97
N GLY A 487 2.87 -16.13 -14.07
CA GLY A 487 3.67 -15.65 -12.94
C GLY A 487 2.79 -15.28 -11.73
N ARG A 488 3.33 -15.49 -10.53
CA ARG A 488 2.67 -15.16 -9.25
C ARG A 488 2.34 -13.66 -9.23
N ALA A 489 1.15 -13.28 -8.75
CA ALA A 489 0.78 -11.87 -8.61
C ALA A 489 1.86 -11.09 -7.85
N GLY A 490 2.19 -9.88 -8.28
CA GLY A 490 3.28 -9.11 -7.67
C GLY A 490 4.69 -9.55 -8.07
N HIS A 491 4.90 -10.81 -8.45
CA HIS A 491 6.17 -11.43 -8.86
C HIS A 491 6.06 -12.03 -10.26
N GLN A 492 5.52 -11.25 -11.21
CA GLN A 492 5.23 -11.73 -12.57
C GLN A 492 6.43 -11.62 -13.51
N LYS A 493 7.50 -10.94 -13.09
CA LYS A 493 8.72 -10.76 -13.88
C LYS A 493 9.86 -11.56 -13.28
N TRP A 494 10.75 -11.99 -14.14
CA TRP A 494 11.98 -12.66 -13.74
C TRP A 494 13.06 -12.46 -14.81
N LEU A 495 13.96 -11.53 -14.55
CA LEU A 495 15.16 -11.31 -15.33
C LEU A 495 16.29 -12.21 -14.80
N PRO A 496 16.81 -13.15 -15.60
CA PRO A 496 17.84 -14.07 -15.13
C PRO A 496 19.16 -13.36 -14.75
N PRO A 497 19.97 -13.93 -13.85
CA PRO A 497 21.23 -13.30 -13.40
C PRO A 497 22.26 -13.02 -14.50
N VAL A 498 22.16 -13.67 -15.67
CA VAL A 498 23.00 -13.37 -16.84
C VAL A 498 22.98 -11.89 -17.22
N TRP A 499 21.87 -11.20 -16.99
CA TRP A 499 21.73 -9.77 -17.29
C TRP A 499 22.56 -8.90 -16.35
N GLU A 500 22.77 -9.30 -15.10
CA GLU A 500 23.66 -8.57 -14.19
C GLU A 500 25.13 -8.76 -14.55
N LEU A 501 25.51 -9.96 -15.00
CA LEU A 501 26.84 -10.19 -15.57
C LEU A 501 27.07 -9.35 -16.83
N ALA A 502 26.07 -9.29 -17.71
CA ALA A 502 26.13 -8.48 -18.92
C ALA A 502 26.28 -6.98 -18.59
N ASN A 503 25.55 -6.49 -17.60
CA ASN A 503 25.53 -5.08 -17.20
C ASN A 503 26.83 -4.63 -16.49
N ALA A 504 27.48 -5.49 -15.70
CA ALA A 504 28.54 -5.05 -14.80
C ALA A 504 29.82 -5.90 -14.76
N ALA A 505 29.82 -7.18 -15.11
CA ALA A 505 31.03 -8.01 -14.96
C ALA A 505 32.14 -7.63 -15.97
N ARG A 506 33.40 -7.93 -15.66
CA ARG A 506 34.53 -7.81 -16.58
C ARG A 506 34.53 -9.00 -17.55
N LEU A 507 34.96 -8.77 -18.80
CA LEU A 507 35.17 -9.83 -19.79
C LEU A 507 36.65 -10.29 -19.80
N PRO A 508 36.94 -11.57 -20.14
CA PRO A 508 35.98 -12.65 -20.41
C PRO A 508 35.33 -13.17 -19.11
N ILE A 509 34.10 -13.67 -19.23
CA ILE A 509 33.44 -14.39 -18.12
C ILE A 509 34.09 -15.77 -18.02
N ALA A 510 34.57 -16.13 -16.82
CA ALA A 510 35.19 -17.42 -16.58
C ALA A 510 34.22 -18.59 -16.89
N GLU A 511 34.69 -19.59 -17.64
CA GLU A 511 33.93 -20.79 -17.92
C GLU A 511 33.80 -21.69 -16.66
N GLY A 512 32.68 -22.41 -16.54
CA GLY A 512 32.38 -23.28 -15.39
C GLY A 512 31.40 -22.70 -14.36
N GLY A 513 30.90 -21.47 -14.58
CA GLY A 513 29.78 -20.89 -13.85
C GLY A 513 28.40 -21.32 -14.38
N PRO A 514 27.30 -20.88 -13.73
CA PRO A 514 25.93 -21.26 -14.12
C PRO A 514 25.42 -20.55 -15.38
N VAL A 515 26.25 -19.74 -16.04
CA VAL A 515 25.90 -18.91 -17.20
C VAL A 515 26.93 -19.13 -18.31
N ARG A 516 26.46 -19.28 -19.55
CA ARG A 516 27.34 -19.42 -20.72
C ARG A 516 27.81 -18.04 -21.20
N ALA A 517 29.06 -17.95 -21.66
CA ALA A 517 29.62 -16.71 -22.18
C ALA A 517 28.81 -16.13 -23.37
N GLU A 518 28.24 -17.00 -24.21
CA GLU A 518 27.38 -16.61 -25.33
C GLU A 518 26.08 -15.92 -24.88
N ASP A 519 25.47 -16.36 -23.78
CA ASP A 519 24.25 -15.75 -23.24
C ASP A 519 24.55 -14.35 -22.67
N VAL A 520 25.74 -14.18 -22.05
CA VAL A 520 26.21 -12.87 -21.57
C VAL A 520 26.45 -11.93 -22.75
N ALA A 521 27.06 -12.41 -23.83
CA ALA A 521 27.29 -11.61 -25.04
C ALA A 521 25.98 -11.17 -25.69
N ALA A 522 24.99 -12.08 -25.80
CA ALA A 522 23.66 -11.75 -26.31
C ALA A 522 22.95 -10.70 -25.43
N ALA A 523 23.00 -10.85 -24.11
CA ALA A 523 22.42 -9.89 -23.17
C ALA A 523 23.12 -8.52 -23.24
N ARG A 524 24.45 -8.47 -23.41
CA ARG A 524 25.18 -7.19 -23.63
C ARG A 524 24.74 -6.49 -24.90
N LEU A 525 24.56 -7.23 -25.98
CA LEU A 525 24.07 -6.67 -27.23
C LEU A 525 22.64 -6.11 -27.04
N ALA A 526 21.77 -6.79 -26.31
CA ALA A 526 20.45 -6.26 -25.97
C ALA A 526 20.53 -4.99 -25.09
N LEU A 527 21.39 -4.95 -24.08
CA LEU A 527 21.60 -3.74 -23.25
C LEU A 527 22.12 -2.54 -24.05
N SER A 528 22.70 -2.76 -25.24
CA SER A 528 23.13 -1.70 -26.15
C SER A 528 22.00 -1.11 -27.00
N CYS A 529 20.79 -1.67 -26.94
CA CYS A 529 19.64 -1.14 -27.66
C CYS A 529 19.29 0.29 -27.19
N PRO A 530 18.99 1.22 -28.11
CA PRO A 530 18.83 2.65 -27.78
C PRO A 530 17.83 2.93 -26.64
N GLU A 531 16.71 2.22 -26.61
CA GLU A 531 15.69 2.40 -25.57
C GLU A 531 16.19 1.96 -24.18
N ILE A 532 16.97 0.87 -24.11
CA ILE A 532 17.53 0.37 -22.85
C ILE A 532 18.66 1.27 -22.37
N VAL A 533 19.49 1.78 -23.28
CA VAL A 533 20.50 2.81 -22.98
C VAL A 533 19.84 4.07 -22.43
N ALA A 534 18.70 4.49 -22.99
CA ALA A 534 17.96 5.65 -22.49
C ALA A 534 17.37 5.42 -21.08
N ILE A 535 16.97 4.19 -20.74
CA ILE A 535 16.57 3.81 -19.38
C ILE A 535 17.77 3.90 -18.43
N ASP A 536 18.91 3.30 -18.79
CA ASP A 536 20.11 3.32 -17.93
C ASP A 536 20.58 4.75 -17.66
N ALA A 537 20.64 5.58 -18.70
CA ALA A 537 21.01 7.00 -18.59
C ALA A 537 20.05 7.77 -17.67
N SER A 538 18.74 7.51 -17.76
CA SER A 538 17.74 8.20 -16.92
C SER A 538 17.95 7.93 -15.42
N VAL A 539 18.45 6.74 -15.09
CA VAL A 539 18.63 6.23 -13.74
C VAL A 539 20.02 6.57 -13.17
N ARG A 540 21.08 6.48 -13.99
CA ARG A 540 22.48 6.51 -13.53
C ARG A 540 23.26 7.76 -13.88
N ASP A 541 22.93 8.48 -14.95
CA ASP A 541 23.71 9.67 -15.33
C ASP A 541 23.60 10.76 -14.27
N PRO A 542 24.56 11.69 -14.16
CA PRO A 542 24.45 12.82 -13.24
C PRO A 542 23.15 13.60 -13.44
N LEU A 543 22.45 13.90 -12.35
CA LEU A 543 21.18 14.63 -12.38
C LEU A 543 21.41 16.14 -12.55
N THR A 544 21.77 16.54 -13.77
CA THR A 544 21.81 17.95 -14.18
C THR A 544 20.39 18.49 -14.43
N ALA A 545 20.24 19.81 -14.55
CA ALA A 545 18.95 20.40 -14.94
C ALA A 545 18.44 19.88 -16.30
N GLY A 546 19.36 19.67 -17.26
CA GLY A 546 19.04 19.04 -18.54
C GLY A 546 18.57 17.59 -18.37
N ARG A 547 19.30 16.78 -17.58
CA ARG A 547 18.90 15.40 -17.29
C ARG A 547 17.53 15.33 -16.61
N PHE A 548 17.22 16.25 -15.69
CA PHE A 548 15.91 16.33 -15.05
C PHE A 548 14.79 16.64 -16.06
N ALA A 549 15.01 17.59 -16.98
CA ALA A 549 14.04 17.91 -18.03
C ALA A 549 13.83 16.74 -19.01
N ASP A 550 14.91 16.08 -19.44
CA ASP A 550 14.86 14.88 -20.29
C ASP A 550 14.13 13.72 -19.58
N ASN A 551 14.37 13.57 -18.29
CA ASN A 551 13.69 12.58 -17.47
C ASN A 551 12.19 12.89 -17.39
N LEU A 552 11.82 14.14 -17.08
CA LEU A 552 10.44 14.61 -17.00
C LEU A 552 9.68 14.33 -18.29
N ILE A 553 10.23 14.68 -19.45
CA ILE A 553 9.59 14.50 -20.76
C ILE A 553 9.55 13.02 -21.14
N GLY A 554 10.66 12.29 -21.02
CA GLY A 554 10.71 10.88 -21.41
C GLY A 554 9.94 9.95 -20.46
N SER A 555 9.54 10.42 -19.28
CA SER A 555 8.81 9.61 -18.29
C SER A 555 7.48 9.04 -18.81
N PHE A 556 6.88 9.70 -19.80
CA PHE A 556 5.63 9.26 -20.45
C PHE A 556 5.80 8.06 -21.39
N THR A 557 7.01 7.83 -21.92
CA THR A 557 7.27 6.76 -22.90
C THR A 557 8.18 5.67 -22.36
N ARG A 558 9.15 5.99 -21.47
CA ARG A 558 10.07 4.97 -20.94
C ARG A 558 9.35 3.80 -20.29
N GLY A 559 8.28 4.07 -19.53
CA GLY A 559 7.50 3.05 -18.84
C GLY A 559 6.87 1.97 -19.74
N SER A 560 6.73 2.22 -21.05
CA SER A 560 6.19 1.24 -22.01
C SER A 560 7.24 0.38 -22.68
N VAL A 561 8.54 0.67 -22.53
CA VAL A 561 9.62 -0.13 -23.11
C VAL A 561 9.55 -1.54 -22.54
N ARG A 562 9.59 -2.55 -23.41
CA ARG A 562 9.59 -3.98 -23.04
C ARG A 562 10.61 -4.73 -23.89
N PHE A 563 11.34 -5.65 -23.25
CA PHE A 563 12.28 -6.53 -23.95
C PHE A 563 12.19 -7.98 -23.45
N PRO A 564 12.54 -8.98 -24.30
CA PRO A 564 12.49 -10.39 -23.91
C PRO A 564 13.43 -10.68 -22.73
N ARG A 565 12.93 -11.39 -21.72
CA ARG A 565 13.74 -11.80 -20.56
C ARG A 565 14.90 -12.74 -20.93
N VAL A 566 14.78 -13.47 -22.05
CA VAL A 566 15.81 -14.38 -22.57
C VAL A 566 16.49 -13.68 -23.73
N ALA A 567 17.78 -13.36 -23.56
CA ALA A 567 18.58 -12.83 -24.65
C ALA A 567 18.86 -13.94 -25.67
N SER A 568 18.61 -13.66 -26.94
CA SER A 568 18.93 -14.57 -28.04
C SER A 568 19.43 -13.78 -29.24
N VAL A 569 20.26 -14.41 -30.07
CA VAL A 569 20.77 -13.83 -31.32
C VAL A 569 19.88 -14.33 -32.47
N PRO A 570 19.47 -13.47 -33.42
CA PRO A 570 19.79 -12.05 -33.54
C PRO A 570 19.02 -11.18 -32.53
N VAL A 571 19.72 -10.18 -31.96
CA VAL A 571 19.09 -9.19 -31.07
C VAL A 571 18.37 -8.15 -31.94
N ALA A 572 17.06 -8.06 -31.78
CA ALA A 572 16.24 -7.01 -32.39
C ALA A 572 16.03 -5.87 -31.38
N CYS A 573 16.55 -4.68 -31.68
CA CYS A 573 16.36 -3.47 -30.87
C CYS A 573 15.10 -2.72 -31.29
N GLY A 574 13.95 -3.37 -31.19
CA GLY A 574 12.66 -2.83 -31.66
C GLY A 574 12.44 -3.05 -33.14
#